data_AF-A0A357NAB2-F1
#
_entry.id   AF-A0A357NAB2-F1
#
_cell.length_a   1.000
_cell.length_b   1.000
_cell.length_c   1.000
_cell.angle_alpha   90.00
_cell.angle_beta   90.00
_cell.angle_gamma   90.00
#
_symmetry.space_group_name_H-M   'P 1'
#
loop_
_entity.id
_entity.type
_entity.pdbx_description
1 polymer ?
#
loop_
_entity_poly.entity_id
_entity_poly.type
_entity_poly.pdbx_seq_one_letter_code
_entity_poly.pdbx_strand_id
1 'polypeptide(L)'
;MKVLVSYPERSEEKDMLLRFHSGNCAGGVIKALQPIMGKDTWLDFQRKVQAEVVEDSILDYLLDIIKATRQDHNLVVGGSPRASLALLKCAKAFAALHGRTFVTPDEIKRMCFPVLRHRIMLKPEAEIEGLTPEQVISFILEGIEVPR
;
A
#
# COMPACT_ATOMS: atom_id res chain seq x y z
N MET A 1 -4.01 3.70 4.46
CA MET A 1 -2.69 3.10 4.14
C MET A 1 -1.74 3.56 5.22
N LYS A 2 -0.89 2.68 5.76
CA LYS A 2 0.18 3.04 6.71
C LYS A 2 1.51 2.70 6.07
N VAL A 3 2.29 3.73 5.72
CA VAL A 3 3.65 3.60 5.20
C VAL A 3 4.61 3.72 6.38
N LEU A 4 5.64 2.88 6.43
CA LEU A 4 6.73 3.02 7.41
C LEU A 4 7.81 3.87 6.78
N VAL A 5 8.17 4.96 7.46
CA VAL A 5 9.23 5.88 7.04
C VAL A 5 10.24 5.90 8.17
N SER A 6 11.44 5.39 7.91
CA SER A 6 12.56 5.47 8.84
C SER A 6 13.23 6.85 8.76
N TYR A 7 14.11 7.13 9.72
CA TYR A 7 15.00 8.27 9.61
C TYR A 7 15.95 8.09 8.42
N PRO A 8 16.36 9.20 7.77
CA PRO A 8 17.38 9.19 6.73
C PRO A 8 18.72 8.72 7.31
N GLU A 9 19.57 8.16 6.44
CA GLU A 9 20.94 7.84 6.81
C GLU A 9 21.76 9.12 7.04
N ARG A 10 22.86 9.02 7.81
CA ARG A 10 23.70 10.18 8.15
C ARG A 10 24.16 10.98 6.92
N SER A 11 24.46 10.31 5.81
CA SER A 11 24.86 10.98 4.55
C SER A 11 23.71 11.77 3.93
N GLU A 12 22.52 11.20 3.90
CA GLU A 12 21.32 11.84 3.37
C GLU A 12 20.91 13.03 4.24
N GLU A 13 21.03 12.90 5.56
CA GLU A 13 20.77 13.99 6.50
C GLU A 13 21.79 15.12 6.35
N LYS A 14 23.08 14.80 6.15
CA LYS A 14 24.11 15.80 5.83
C LYS A 14 23.78 16.53 4.52
N ASP A 15 23.35 15.82 3.48
CA ASP A 15 22.95 16.43 2.21
C ASP A 15 21.75 17.35 2.37
N MET A 16 20.76 16.96 3.19
CA MET A 16 19.64 17.81 3.55
C MET A 16 20.09 19.08 4.27
N LEU A 17 21.01 18.97 5.24
CA LEU A 17 21.56 20.11 5.96
C LEU A 17 22.33 21.06 5.02
N LEU A 18 23.12 20.53 4.08
CA LEU A 18 23.86 21.34 3.11
C LEU A 18 22.92 22.08 2.15
N ARG A 19 21.86 21.41 1.66
CA ARG A 19 20.82 22.05 0.83
C ARG A 19 20.08 23.15 1.59
N PHE A 20 19.80 22.90 2.87
CA PHE A 20 19.17 23.91 3.74
C PHE A 20 20.10 25.11 3.99
N HIS A 21 21.36 24.85 4.35
CA HIS A 21 22.36 25.88 4.65
C HIS A 21 22.70 26.76 3.43
N SER A 22 22.77 26.17 2.24
CA SER A 22 23.04 26.90 0.99
C SER A 22 21.87 27.76 0.49
N GLY A 23 20.75 27.83 1.22
CA GLY A 23 19.55 28.55 0.80
C GLY A 23 18.76 27.85 -0.32
N ASN A 24 19.21 26.68 -0.78
CA ASN A 24 18.51 25.79 -1.70
C ASN A 24 17.46 24.93 -0.98
N CYS A 25 16.77 25.52 -0.01
CA CYS A 25 15.66 24.90 0.69
C CYS A 25 14.35 25.06 -0.10
N ALA A 26 13.36 24.23 0.26
CA ALA A 26 12.12 24.01 -0.49
C ALA A 26 11.42 25.29 -1.00
N GLY A 27 11.52 26.42 -0.30
CA GLY A 27 10.88 27.68 -0.71
C GLY A 27 11.35 28.24 -2.07
N GLY A 28 12.62 28.07 -2.44
CA GLY A 28 13.14 28.50 -3.75
C GLY A 28 12.86 27.46 -4.85
N VAL A 29 13.03 26.18 -4.52
CA VAL A 29 12.79 25.05 -5.43
C VAL A 29 11.33 24.96 -5.84
N ILE A 30 10.39 25.12 -4.89
CA ILE A 30 8.94 25.09 -5.17
C ILE A 30 8.54 26.18 -6.16
N LYS A 31 9.14 27.38 -6.07
CA LYS A 31 8.84 28.49 -7.00
C LYS A 31 9.34 28.23 -8.42
N ALA A 32 10.35 27.37 -8.59
CA ALA A 32 10.92 27.01 -9.89
C ALA A 32 10.21 25.81 -10.55
N LEU A 33 9.33 25.09 -9.82
CA LEU A 33 8.61 23.95 -10.38
C LEU A 33 7.66 24.38 -11.50
N GLN A 34 7.78 23.72 -12.64
CA GLN A 34 6.81 23.86 -13.73
C GLN A 34 5.73 22.77 -13.60
N PRO A 35 4.45 23.10 -13.76
CA PRO A 35 3.38 22.11 -13.69
C PRO A 35 3.49 21.14 -14.86
N ILE A 36 3.63 19.85 -14.55
CA ILE A 36 3.69 18.78 -15.57
C ILE A 36 2.27 18.36 -16.00
N MET A 37 1.27 18.55 -15.13
CA MET A 37 -0.12 18.14 -15.37
C MET A 37 -1.10 19.09 -14.69
N GLY A 38 -2.19 19.41 -15.40
CA GLY A 38 -3.31 20.19 -14.87
C GLY A 38 -4.34 19.35 -14.12
N LYS A 39 -5.24 20.03 -13.40
CA LYS A 39 -6.31 19.40 -12.61
C LYS A 39 -7.19 18.46 -13.43
N ASP A 40 -7.63 18.88 -14.62
CA ASP A 40 -8.59 18.12 -15.42
C ASP A 40 -7.97 16.82 -15.94
N THR A 41 -6.71 16.89 -16.39
CA THR A 41 -5.92 15.72 -16.77
C THR A 41 -5.75 14.76 -15.59
N TRP A 42 -5.46 15.29 -14.40
CA TRP A 42 -5.33 14.47 -13.18
C TRP A 42 -6.63 13.75 -12.82
N LEU A 43 -7.77 14.46 -12.86
CA LEU A 43 -9.09 13.86 -12.61
C LEU A 43 -9.45 12.82 -13.67
N ASP A 44 -9.04 13.03 -14.91
CA ASP A 44 -9.21 12.06 -15.98
C ASP A 44 -8.43 10.76 -15.71
N PHE A 45 -7.17 10.86 -15.29
CA PHE A 45 -6.38 9.71 -14.87
C PHE A 45 -7.01 8.96 -13.70
N GLN A 46 -7.52 9.67 -12.69
CA GLN A 46 -8.20 9.04 -11.56
C GLN A 46 -9.43 8.24 -11.99
N ARG A 47 -10.21 8.75 -12.95
CA ARG A 47 -11.38 8.04 -13.50
C ARG A 47 -10.96 6.80 -14.29
N LYS A 48 -9.93 6.91 -15.13
CA LYS A 48 -9.39 5.78 -15.90
C LYS A 48 -8.96 4.64 -15.00
N VAL A 49 -8.15 4.93 -13.98
CA VAL A 49 -7.70 3.93 -12.99
C VAL A 49 -8.87 3.29 -12.25
N GLN A 50 -9.94 4.04 -11.95
CA GLN A 50 -11.12 3.47 -11.30
C GLN A 50 -11.91 2.55 -12.22
N ALA A 51 -12.01 2.91 -13.51
CA ALA A 51 -12.77 2.18 -14.52
C ALA A 51 -12.10 0.88 -15.00
N GLU A 52 -10.82 0.66 -14.69
CA GLU A 52 -10.11 -0.58 -15.05
C GLU A 52 -10.89 -1.82 -14.59
N VAL A 53 -11.12 -2.75 -15.51
CA VAL A 53 -11.80 -4.01 -15.21
C VAL A 53 -10.81 -4.92 -14.49
N VAL A 54 -11.29 -5.60 -13.45
CA VAL A 54 -10.51 -6.58 -12.68
C VAL A 54 -11.21 -7.91 -12.83
N GLU A 55 -10.42 -8.94 -13.16
CA GLU A 55 -10.92 -10.29 -13.33
C GLU A 55 -11.50 -10.84 -12.03
N ASP A 56 -12.56 -11.64 -12.14
CA ASP A 56 -13.23 -12.22 -10.97
C ASP A 56 -12.28 -13.07 -10.12
N SER A 57 -11.34 -13.78 -10.75
CA SER A 57 -10.29 -14.55 -10.07
C SER A 57 -9.43 -13.71 -9.12
N ILE A 58 -9.14 -12.45 -9.49
CA ILE A 58 -8.39 -11.50 -8.67
C ILE A 58 -9.24 -10.95 -7.54
N LEU A 59 -10.54 -10.73 -7.79
CA LEU A 59 -11.48 -10.31 -6.76
C LEU A 59 -11.65 -11.40 -5.70
N ASP A 60 -11.81 -12.65 -6.12
CA ASP A 60 -11.90 -13.81 -5.24
C ASP A 60 -10.62 -13.97 -4.42
N TYR A 61 -9.44 -13.89 -5.05
CA TYR A 61 -8.15 -13.93 -4.35
C TYR A 61 -8.03 -12.84 -3.27
N LEU A 62 -8.44 -11.60 -3.59
CA LEU A 62 -8.49 -10.51 -2.62
C LEU A 62 -9.46 -10.82 -1.47
N LEU A 63 -10.64 -11.34 -1.77
CA LEU A 63 -11.66 -11.67 -0.77
C LEU A 63 -11.17 -12.80 0.15
N ASP A 64 -10.49 -13.80 -0.38
CA ASP A 64 -9.90 -14.89 0.39
C ASP A 64 -8.82 -14.38 1.34
N ILE A 65 -7.96 -13.45 0.91
CA ILE A 65 -7.01 -12.77 1.81
C ILE A 65 -7.73 -12.09 2.95
N ILE A 66 -8.76 -11.29 2.65
CA ILE A 66 -9.48 -10.56 3.68
C ILE A 66 -10.23 -11.52 4.61
N LYS A 67 -10.80 -12.60 4.10
CA LYS A 67 -11.46 -13.63 4.89
C LYS A 67 -10.47 -14.34 5.82
N ALA A 68 -9.30 -14.72 5.32
CA ALA A 68 -8.24 -15.33 6.11
C ALA A 68 -7.83 -14.43 7.28
N THR A 69 -7.70 -13.11 7.08
CA THR A 69 -7.39 -12.19 8.20
C THR A 69 -8.45 -12.17 9.31
N ARG A 70 -9.71 -12.53 9.00
CA ARG A 70 -10.80 -12.58 9.99
C ARG A 70 -10.86 -13.92 10.72
N GLN A 71 -10.24 -14.95 10.16
CA GLN A 71 -10.23 -16.31 10.68
C GLN A 71 -8.89 -16.66 11.34
N ASP A 72 -7.87 -15.81 11.18
CA ASP A 72 -6.54 -16.00 11.74
C ASP A 72 -6.57 -16.00 13.28
N HIS A 73 -5.94 -17.01 13.87
CA HIS A 73 -5.95 -17.21 15.32
C HIS A 73 -5.08 -16.19 16.07
N ASN A 74 -4.15 -15.51 15.41
CA ASN A 74 -3.29 -14.48 16.00
C ASN A 74 -3.95 -13.10 16.03
N LEU A 75 -5.11 -12.94 15.39
CA LEU A 75 -5.79 -11.66 15.28
C LEU A 75 -7.04 -11.60 16.17
N VAL A 76 -7.22 -10.47 16.86
CA VAL A 76 -8.49 -10.10 17.50
C VAL A 76 -9.42 -9.48 16.47
N VAL A 77 -8.86 -8.68 15.56
CA VAL A 77 -9.60 -7.97 14.52
C VAL A 77 -8.91 -8.18 13.18
N GLY A 78 -9.65 -8.75 12.23
CA GLY A 78 -9.24 -8.88 10.83
C GLY A 78 -9.65 -7.70 9.96
N GLY A 79 -9.31 -7.76 8.67
CA GLY A 79 -9.64 -6.72 7.70
C GLY A 79 -11.15 -6.56 7.49
N SER A 80 -11.67 -5.36 7.72
CA SER A 80 -13.09 -5.03 7.47
C SER A 80 -13.41 -4.94 5.96
N PRO A 81 -14.68 -4.82 5.54
CA PRO A 81 -15.01 -4.56 4.13
C PRO A 81 -14.32 -3.31 3.55
N ARG A 82 -14.00 -2.32 4.39
CA ARG A 82 -13.21 -1.14 3.99
C ARG A 82 -11.77 -1.50 3.63
N ALA A 83 -11.21 -2.57 4.20
CA ALA A 83 -9.90 -3.10 3.81
C ALA A 83 -9.95 -3.68 2.39
N SER A 84 -10.99 -4.45 2.05
CA SER A 84 -11.20 -4.99 0.70
C SER A 84 -11.25 -3.89 -0.36
N LEU A 85 -12.09 -2.87 -0.13
CA LEU A 85 -12.21 -1.72 -1.04
C LEU A 85 -10.89 -0.94 -1.19
N ALA A 86 -10.18 -0.74 -0.08
CA ALA A 86 -8.89 -0.06 -0.10
C ALA A 86 -7.82 -0.87 -0.85
N LEU A 87 -7.80 -2.19 -0.67
CA LEU A 87 -6.84 -3.08 -1.32
C LEU A 87 -7.02 -3.07 -2.84
N LEU A 88 -8.27 -3.20 -3.32
CA LEU A 88 -8.59 -3.13 -4.74
C LEU A 88 -8.19 -1.77 -5.34
N LYS A 89 -8.55 -0.67 -4.67
CA LYS A 89 -8.22 0.69 -5.14
C LYS A 89 -6.71 0.92 -5.21
N CYS A 90 -5.97 0.47 -4.20
CA CYS A 90 -4.52 0.60 -4.16
C CYS A 90 -3.84 -0.28 -5.21
N ALA A 91 -4.31 -1.51 -5.44
CA ALA A 91 -3.76 -2.39 -6.45
C ALA A 91 -3.95 -1.85 -7.88
N LYS A 92 -5.15 -1.34 -8.20
CA LYS A 92 -5.42 -0.63 -9.47
C LYS A 92 -4.48 0.55 -9.68
N ALA A 93 -4.34 1.41 -8.66
CA ALA A 93 -3.44 2.55 -8.74
C ALA A 93 -1.97 2.12 -8.90
N PHE A 94 -1.55 1.07 -8.21
CA PHE A 94 -0.19 0.56 -8.31
C PHE A 94 0.10 -0.02 -9.69
N ALA A 95 -0.81 -0.81 -10.27
CA ALA A 95 -0.68 -1.33 -11.64
C ALA A 95 -0.58 -0.19 -12.66
N ALA A 96 -1.44 0.82 -12.56
CA ALA A 96 -1.42 1.98 -13.45
C ALA A 96 -0.12 2.79 -13.35
N LEU A 97 0.44 2.96 -12.15
CA LEU A 97 1.75 3.61 -11.96
C LEU A 97 2.90 2.82 -12.59
N HIS A 98 2.74 1.51 -12.78
CA HIS A 98 3.69 0.64 -13.48
C HIS A 98 3.36 0.48 -14.98
N GLY A 99 2.46 1.32 -15.52
CA GLY A 99 2.09 1.32 -16.94
C GLY A 99 1.20 0.14 -17.36
N ARG A 100 0.54 -0.53 -16.40
CA ARG A 100 -0.31 -1.70 -16.66
C ARG A 100 -1.78 -1.35 -16.51
N THR A 101 -2.60 -1.94 -17.36
CA THR A 101 -4.07 -1.77 -17.42
C THR A 101 -4.82 -2.99 -16.86
N PHE A 102 -4.17 -3.77 -16.01
CA PHE A 102 -4.75 -4.92 -15.33
C PHE A 102 -4.04 -5.15 -14.00
N VAL A 103 -4.76 -5.73 -13.04
CA VAL A 103 -4.23 -6.03 -11.71
C VAL A 103 -3.82 -7.49 -11.67
N THR A 104 -2.60 -7.78 -11.22
CA THR A 104 -2.13 -9.16 -11.00
C THR A 104 -2.20 -9.51 -9.52
N PRO A 105 -2.10 -10.81 -9.16
CA PRO A 105 -2.04 -11.23 -7.76
C PRO A 105 -0.86 -10.61 -7.00
N ASP A 106 0.25 -10.32 -7.67
CA ASP A 106 1.43 -9.72 -7.05
C ASP A 106 1.17 -8.28 -6.59
N GLU A 107 0.35 -7.51 -7.32
CA GLU A 107 -0.08 -6.19 -6.85
C GLU A 107 -0.95 -6.27 -5.61
N ILE A 108 -1.85 -7.26 -5.57
CA ILE A 108 -2.69 -7.50 -4.39
C ILE A 108 -1.78 -7.78 -3.20
N LYS A 109 -0.89 -8.78 -3.31
CA LYS A 109 0.07 -9.15 -2.26
C LYS A 109 0.89 -7.97 -1.78
N ARG A 110 1.44 -7.18 -2.71
CA ARG A 110 2.29 -6.03 -2.36
C ARG A 110 1.50 -4.94 -1.64
N MET A 111 0.24 -4.72 -2.02
CA MET A 111 -0.63 -3.74 -1.38
C MET A 111 -1.24 -4.21 -0.05
N CYS A 112 -1.23 -5.52 0.25
CA CYS A 112 -1.69 -6.05 1.53
C CYS A 112 -0.94 -5.41 2.71
N PHE A 113 0.39 -5.29 2.65
CA PHE A 113 1.18 -4.71 3.76
C PHE A 113 0.73 -3.28 4.12
N PRO A 114 0.82 -2.28 3.22
CA PRO A 114 0.49 -0.91 3.59
C PRO A 114 -1.02 -0.71 3.80
N VAL A 115 -1.90 -1.59 3.29
CA VAL A 115 -3.35 -1.53 3.52
C VAL A 115 -3.74 -2.16 4.86
N LEU A 116 -3.24 -3.35 5.20
CA LEU A 116 -3.69 -4.14 6.33
C LEU A 116 -2.98 -3.82 7.65
N ARG A 117 -1.75 -3.31 7.64
CA ARG A 117 -0.92 -3.00 8.83
C ARG A 117 -1.62 -2.22 9.96
N HIS A 118 -2.63 -1.39 9.62
CA HIS A 118 -3.39 -0.56 10.56
C HIS A 118 -4.88 -0.93 10.58
N ARG A 119 -5.23 -2.07 10.01
CA ARG A 119 -6.59 -2.60 9.86
C ARG A 119 -6.74 -4.00 10.42
N ILE A 120 -5.66 -4.56 10.95
CA ILE A 120 -5.65 -5.78 11.75
C ILE A 120 -5.12 -5.46 13.14
N MET A 121 -5.54 -6.24 14.13
CA MET A 121 -5.10 -6.11 15.51
C MET A 121 -4.70 -7.49 16.01
N LEU A 122 -3.46 -7.63 16.48
CA LEU A 122 -2.97 -8.87 17.07
C LEU A 122 -3.63 -9.12 18.43
N LYS A 123 -3.65 -10.39 18.80
CA LYS A 123 -3.94 -10.81 20.17
C LYS A 123 -2.74 -10.48 21.08
N PRO A 124 -3.00 -10.14 22.35
CA PRO A 124 -1.92 -9.87 23.31
C PRO A 124 -0.89 -11.00 23.40
N GLU A 125 -1.34 -12.25 23.33
CA GLU A 125 -0.47 -13.43 23.37
C GLU A 125 0.50 -13.46 22.19
N ALA A 126 0.00 -13.18 20.97
CA ALA A 126 0.82 -13.11 19.76
C ALA A 126 1.83 -11.95 19.81
N GLU A 127 1.45 -10.79 20.34
CA GLU A 127 2.37 -9.66 20.53
C GLU A 127 3.49 -9.99 21.52
N ILE A 128 3.18 -10.70 22.61
CA ILE A 128 4.16 -11.16 23.60
C ILE A 128 5.15 -12.16 23.00
N GLU A 129 4.68 -13.03 22.11
CA GLU A 129 5.53 -13.94 21.33
C GLU A 129 6.39 -13.23 20.27
N GLY A 130 6.23 -11.90 20.11
CA GLY A 130 7.01 -11.08 19.20
C GLY A 130 6.48 -11.06 17.77
N LEU A 131 5.25 -11.54 17.53
CA LEU A 131 4.63 -11.44 16.22
C LEU A 131 4.30 -10.00 15.87
N THR A 132 4.58 -9.65 14.62
CA THR A 132 4.24 -8.36 14.03
C THR A 132 3.07 -8.48 13.05
N PRO A 133 2.32 -7.39 12.79
CA PRO A 133 1.28 -7.38 11.77
C PRO A 133 1.81 -7.83 10.40
N GLU A 134 3.04 -7.42 10.06
CA GLU A 134 3.71 -7.79 8.81
C GLU A 134 3.94 -9.29 8.68
N GLN A 135 4.40 -9.94 9.75
CA GLN A 135 4.61 -11.39 9.73
C GLN A 135 3.29 -12.15 9.58
N VAL A 136 2.24 -11.74 10.31
CA VAL A 136 0.91 -12.34 10.16
C VAL A 136 0.37 -12.16 8.74
N ILE A 137 0.54 -10.97 8.15
CA ILE A 137 0.18 -10.74 6.74
C ILE A 137 0.96 -11.69 5.82
N SER A 138 2.27 -11.85 6.00
CA SER A 138 3.07 -12.78 5.19
C SER A 138 2.56 -14.23 5.30
N PHE A 139 2.31 -14.73 6.51
CA PHE A 139 1.80 -16.09 6.71
C PHE A 139 0.44 -16.31 6.03
N ILE A 140 -0.45 -15.32 6.11
CA ILE A 140 -1.74 -15.37 5.40
C ILE A 140 -1.53 -15.43 3.88
N LEU A 141 -0.62 -14.63 3.33
CA LEU A 141 -0.36 -14.59 1.89
C LEU A 141 0.30 -15.89 1.37
N GLU A 142 1.10 -16.56 2.21
CA GLU A 142 1.71 -17.86 1.89
C GLU A 142 0.68 -19.00 1.88
N GLY A 143 -0.36 -18.90 2.71
CA GLY A 143 -1.40 -19.93 2.85
C GLY A 143 -2.52 -19.88 1.80
N ILE A 144 -2.58 -18.85 0.96
CA ILE A 144 -3.66 -18.67 -0.02
C ILE A 144 -3.16 -18.98 -1.42
N GLU A 145 -3.85 -19.89 -2.11
CA GLU A 145 -3.54 -20.25 -3.48
C GLU A 145 -3.67 -19.04 -4.42
N VAL A 146 -2.64 -18.83 -5.23
CA VAL A 146 -2.61 -17.74 -6.21
C VAL A 146 -3.39 -18.21 -7.45
N PRO A 147 -4.38 -17.43 -7.94
CA PRO A 147 -5.09 -17.80 -9.15
C PRO A 147 -4.12 -17.87 -10.34
N ARG A 148 -4.36 -18.83 -11.24
CA ARG A 148 -3.57 -19.02 -12.46
C ARG A 148 -3.96 -18.07 -13.57
#